data_AF-J2K6V8-F1
#
_entry.id   AF-J2K6V8-F1
#
_cell.length_a   1.000
_cell.length_b   1.000
_cell.length_c   1.000
_cell.angle_alpha   90.00
_cell.angle_beta   90.00
_cell.angle_gamma   90.00
#
_symmetry.space_group_name_H-M   'P 1'
#
loop_
_entity.id
_entity.type
_entity.pdbx_description
1 polymer ?
#
loop_
_entity_poly.entity_id
_entity_poly.type
_entity_poly.pdbx_seq_one_letter_code
_entity_poly.pdbx_strand_id
1 'polypeptide(L)'
;MARAIREQGGDISKAYLAYLRNGTRSNPTMHHLEALAAFFSVKPAYFFDDEVAEEVDSMLVRLVALREAGLQLSEWEALRDAGITKIAARANGLSPKGLVAAAEILDQLRALEGLPLERDFNDS
;
A
#
# COMPACT_ATOMS: atom_id res chain seq x y z
N MET A 1 18.29 0.71 10.49
CA MET A 1 17.27 1.28 11.40
C MET A 1 17.88 2.18 12.47
N ALA A 2 18.48 1.70 13.57
CA ALA A 2 19.00 2.58 14.65
C ALA A 2 19.91 3.72 14.17
N ARG A 3 20.80 3.46 13.21
CA ARG A 3 21.64 4.51 12.59
C ARG A 3 20.80 5.56 11.87
N ALA A 4 19.86 5.14 11.03
CA ALA A 4 19.01 6.04 10.25
C ALA A 4 18.09 6.90 11.14
N ILE A 5 17.58 6.34 12.24
CA ILE A 5 16.80 7.09 13.24
C ILE A 5 17.66 8.20 13.88
N ARG A 6 18.92 7.89 14.20
CA ARG A 6 19.86 8.89 14.73
C ARG A 6 20.23 9.97 13.73
N GLU A 7 20.35 9.61 12.45
CA GLU A 7 20.58 10.58 11.36
C GLU A 7 19.40 11.55 11.18
N GLN A 8 18.19 11.16 11.62
CA GLN A 8 16.99 12.00 11.65
C GLN A 8 16.79 12.74 12.99
N GLY A 9 17.76 12.69 13.90
CA GLY A 9 17.72 13.39 15.19
C GLY A 9 17.02 12.65 16.34
N GLY A 10 16.58 11.41 16.15
CA GLY A 10 16.05 10.57 17.23
C GLY A 10 17.15 9.83 18.00
N ASP A 11 16.93 9.52 19.28
CA ASP A 11 17.87 8.72 20.07
C ASP A 11 17.35 7.30 20.28
N ILE A 12 17.98 6.30 19.64
CA ILE A 12 17.67 4.89 19.87
C ILE A 12 18.87 3.98 19.58
N SER A 13 19.13 3.02 20.47
CA SER A 13 20.24 2.06 20.31
C SER A 13 19.84 0.80 19.54
N LYS A 14 20.82 0.17 18.86
CA LYS A 14 20.60 -1.11 18.15
C LYS A 14 20.15 -2.23 19.10
N ALA A 15 20.71 -2.26 20.32
CA ALA A 15 20.35 -3.23 21.35
C ALA A 15 18.91 -3.03 21.82
N TYR A 16 18.49 -1.77 22.04
CA TYR A 16 17.13 -1.47 22.46
C TYR A 16 16.09 -1.84 21.39
N LEU A 17 16.35 -1.56 20.11
CA LEU A 17 15.51 -2.05 19.01
C LEU A 17 15.39 -3.57 19.00
N ALA A 18 16.46 -4.30 19.29
CA ALA A 18 16.40 -5.76 19.36
C ALA A 18 15.50 -6.23 20.51
N TYR A 19 15.56 -5.58 21.68
CA TYR A 19 14.67 -5.87 22.80
C TYR A 19 13.20 -5.56 22.51
N LEU A 20 12.91 -4.49 21.75
CA LEU A 20 11.55 -4.18 21.33
C LEU A 20 11.03 -5.22 20.32
N ARG A 21 11.84 -5.58 19.31
CA ARG A 21 11.43 -6.53 18.26
C ARG A 21 11.18 -7.94 18.77
N ASN A 22 11.90 -8.37 19.79
CA ASN A 22 11.73 -9.71 20.37
C ASN A 22 10.83 -9.72 21.62
N GLY A 23 10.24 -8.58 21.99
CA GLY A 23 9.33 -8.46 23.13
C GLY A 23 9.99 -8.50 24.52
N THR A 24 11.33 -8.57 24.62
CA THR A 24 12.03 -8.51 25.93
C THR A 24 11.78 -7.18 26.65
N ARG A 25 11.55 -6.11 25.89
CA ARG A 25 11.00 -4.84 26.37
C ARG A 25 9.77 -4.50 25.53
N SER A 26 8.67 -4.13 26.16
CA SER A 26 7.41 -3.81 25.49
C SER A 26 6.86 -2.42 25.81
N ASN A 27 7.52 -1.67 26.70
CA ASN A 27 7.07 -0.34 27.12
C ASN A 27 8.14 0.73 26.79
N PRO A 28 8.26 1.15 25.52
CA PRO A 28 9.12 2.25 25.13
C PRO A 28 8.64 3.60 25.67
N THR A 29 9.57 4.54 25.87
CA THR A 29 9.20 5.92 26.22
C THR A 29 8.58 6.64 25.03
N MET A 30 7.79 7.69 25.29
CA MET A 30 7.18 8.50 24.23
C MET A 30 8.21 9.03 23.22
N HIS A 31 9.37 9.48 23.71
CA HIS A 31 10.46 9.95 22.84
C HIS A 31 10.94 8.88 21.84
N HIS A 32 11.06 7.62 22.27
CA HIS A 32 11.42 6.52 21.37
C HIS A 32 10.30 6.22 20.38
N LEU A 33 9.03 6.29 20.80
CA LEU A 33 7.88 6.10 19.92
C LEU A 33 7.78 7.19 18.85
N GLU A 34 7.99 8.45 19.21
CA GLU A 34 8.03 9.57 18.27
C GLU A 34 9.15 9.41 17.24
N ALA A 35 10.35 9.01 17.68
CA ALA A 35 11.48 8.74 16.79
C ALA A 35 11.20 7.57 15.83
N LEU A 36 10.52 6.52 16.29
CA LEU A 36 10.09 5.41 15.45
C LEU A 36 9.00 5.82 14.46
N ALA A 37 8.01 6.59 14.91
CA ALA A 37 6.92 7.12 14.09
C ALA A 37 7.45 8.01 12.95
N ALA A 38 8.34 8.95 13.28
CA ALA A 38 9.00 9.80 12.29
C ALA A 38 9.76 8.98 11.25
N PHE A 39 10.52 7.97 11.68
CA PHE A 39 11.27 7.10 10.78
C PHE A 39 10.39 6.31 9.81
N PHE A 40 9.23 5.83 10.27
CA PHE A 40 8.26 5.12 9.43
C PHE A 40 7.26 6.05 8.72
N SER A 41 7.33 7.36 8.96
CA SER A 41 6.38 8.35 8.44
C SER A 41 4.93 8.04 8.83
N VAL A 42 4.71 7.55 10.05
CA VAL A 42 3.38 7.32 10.64
C VAL A 42 3.15 8.27 11.82
N LYS A 43 1.88 8.44 12.23
CA LYS A 43 1.57 9.17 13.47
C LYS A 43 1.99 8.33 14.69
N PRO A 44 2.48 8.93 15.80
CA PRO A 44 2.80 8.18 17.02
C PRO A 44 1.65 7.33 17.55
N ALA A 45 0.39 7.76 17.33
CA ALA A 45 -0.82 7.02 17.66
C ALA A 45 -0.87 5.60 17.07
N TYR A 46 -0.19 5.34 15.95
CA TYR A 46 -0.07 3.99 15.37
C TYR A 46 0.40 2.93 16.37
N PHE A 47 1.19 3.31 17.38
CA PHE A 47 1.75 2.36 18.34
C PHE A 47 0.85 2.09 19.56
N PHE A 48 -0.27 2.79 19.74
CA PHE A 48 -1.11 2.66 20.94
C PHE A 48 -2.62 2.81 20.71
N ASP A 49 -3.04 3.21 19.52
CA ASP A 49 -4.44 3.31 19.12
C ASP A 49 -4.71 2.27 18.04
N ASP A 50 -5.46 1.23 18.40
CA ASP A 50 -5.75 0.10 17.52
C ASP A 50 -6.51 0.54 16.26
N GLU A 51 -7.39 1.55 16.35
CA GLU A 51 -8.12 2.07 15.19
C GLU A 51 -7.17 2.75 14.19
N VAL A 52 -6.22 3.54 14.71
CA VAL A 52 -5.18 4.16 13.88
C VAL A 52 -4.23 3.11 13.30
N ALA A 53 -3.90 2.07 14.06
CA ALA A 53 -3.07 0.97 13.59
C ALA A 53 -3.74 0.23 12.41
N GLU A 54 -5.01 -0.13 12.56
CA GLU A 54 -5.80 -0.79 11.52
C GLU A 54 -5.93 0.06 10.24
N GLU A 55 -6.12 1.38 10.37
CA GLU A 55 -6.18 2.29 9.22
C GLU A 55 -4.87 2.28 8.42
N VAL A 56 -3.73 2.41 9.11
CA VAL A 56 -2.40 2.43 8.49
C VAL A 56 -2.09 1.07 7.88
N ASP A 57 -2.39 -0.04 8.56
CA ASP A 57 -2.15 -1.38 8.05
C ASP A 57 -3.00 -1.65 6.79
N SER A 58 -4.27 -1.22 6.78
CA SER A 58 -5.13 -1.29 5.59
C SER A 58 -4.56 -0.48 4.42
N MET A 59 -4.02 0.70 4.69
CA MET A 59 -3.34 1.52 3.70
C MET A 59 -2.10 0.82 3.14
N LEU A 60 -1.27 0.20 3.99
CA LEU A 60 -0.07 -0.53 3.55
C LEU A 60 -0.42 -1.73 2.67
N VAL A 61 -1.42 -2.53 3.04
CA VAL A 61 -1.91 -3.65 2.22
C VAL A 61 -2.37 -3.15 0.86
N ARG A 62 -3.11 -2.04 0.82
CA ARG A 62 -3.55 -1.42 -0.44
C ARG A 62 -2.38 -1.00 -1.31
N LEU A 63 -1.37 -0.32 -0.74
CA LEU A 63 -0.20 0.12 -1.49
C LEU A 63 0.59 -1.05 -2.10
N VAL A 64 0.72 -2.16 -1.37
CA VAL A 64 1.33 -3.39 -1.90
C VAL A 64 0.53 -3.94 -3.08
N ALA A 65 -0.79 -4.08 -2.93
CA ALA A 65 -1.65 -4.59 -4.00
C ALA A 65 -1.63 -3.68 -5.25
N LEU A 66 -1.61 -2.36 -5.06
CA LEU A 66 -1.50 -1.40 -6.16
C LEU A 66 -0.15 -1.52 -6.88
N ARG A 67 0.95 -1.66 -6.13
CA ARG A 67 2.28 -1.88 -6.72
C ARG A 67 2.34 -3.16 -7.55
N GLU A 68 1.74 -4.24 -7.08
CA GLU A 68 1.65 -5.51 -7.83
C GLU A 68 0.80 -5.36 -9.09
N ALA A 69 -0.23 -4.52 -9.05
CA ALA A 69 -1.05 -4.17 -10.20
C ALA A 69 -0.44 -3.09 -11.11
N GLY A 70 0.76 -2.57 -10.80
CA GLY A 70 1.40 -1.48 -11.56
C GLY A 70 0.70 -0.12 -11.45
N LEU A 71 -0.17 0.06 -10.44
CA LEU A 71 -0.95 1.28 -10.22
C LEU A 71 -0.38 2.13 -9.09
N GLN A 72 -0.48 3.44 -9.23
CA GLN A 72 -0.20 4.41 -8.18
C GLN A 72 -1.48 4.78 -7.42
N LEU A 73 -1.33 5.31 -6.20
CA LEU A 73 -2.48 5.64 -5.34
C LEU A 73 -3.45 6.64 -6.00
N SER A 74 -2.93 7.67 -6.66
CA SER A 74 -3.74 8.67 -7.37
C SER A 74 -4.51 8.09 -8.56
N GLU A 75 -3.93 7.11 -9.25
CA GLU A 75 -4.59 6.43 -10.38
C GLU A 75 -5.71 5.53 -9.85
N TRP A 76 -5.44 4.80 -8.76
CA TRP A 76 -6.46 4.03 -8.06
C TRP A 76 -7.63 4.90 -7.58
N GLU A 77 -7.36 6.08 -7.02
CA GLU A 77 -8.41 7.01 -6.59
C GLU A 77 -9.24 7.48 -7.78
N ALA A 78 -8.62 7.86 -8.90
CA ALA A 78 -9.32 8.22 -10.12
C ALA A 78 -10.18 7.06 -10.67
N LEU A 79 -9.65 5.84 -10.71
CA LEU A 79 -10.38 4.65 -11.13
C LEU A 79 -11.54 4.33 -10.20
N ARG A 80 -11.33 4.45 -8.88
CA ARG A 80 -12.36 4.25 -7.86
C ARG A 80 -13.50 5.25 -8.04
N ASP A 81 -13.19 6.52 -8.23
CA ASP A 81 -14.18 7.58 -8.44
C ASP A 81 -14.92 7.42 -9.77
N ALA A 82 -14.25 6.89 -10.80
CA ALA A 82 -14.86 6.47 -12.06
C ALA A 82 -15.71 5.18 -11.94
N GLY A 83 -15.71 4.51 -10.77
CA GLY A 83 -16.56 3.36 -10.49
C GLY A 83 -15.97 2.00 -10.85
N ILE A 84 -14.64 1.86 -10.97
CA ILE A 84 -13.95 0.60 -11.30
C ILE A 84 -14.35 -0.56 -10.38
N THR A 85 -14.67 -0.26 -9.11
CA THR A 85 -15.08 -1.27 -8.12
C THR A 85 -16.32 -2.05 -8.56
N LYS A 86 -17.23 -1.44 -9.32
CA LYS A 86 -18.41 -2.11 -9.89
C LYS A 86 -18.05 -3.08 -11.01
N ILE A 87 -16.99 -2.78 -11.79
CA ILE A 87 -16.49 -3.66 -12.84
C ILE A 87 -15.71 -4.82 -12.21
N ALA A 88 -14.83 -4.54 -11.25
CA ALA A 88 -14.10 -5.55 -10.49
C ALA A 88 -15.04 -6.55 -9.79
N ALA A 89 -16.13 -6.07 -9.20
CA ALA A 89 -17.13 -6.94 -8.58
C ALA A 89 -17.80 -7.91 -9.58
N ARG A 90 -17.98 -7.51 -10.84
CA ARG A 90 -18.52 -8.38 -11.91
C ARG A 90 -17.48 -9.35 -12.46
N ALA A 91 -16.21 -8.95 -12.46
CA ALA A 91 -15.11 -9.80 -12.87
C ALA A 91 -14.80 -10.90 -11.83
N ASN A 92 -15.26 -10.73 -10.59
CA ASN A 92 -15.07 -11.69 -9.52
C ASN A 92 -15.65 -13.08 -9.90
N GLY A 93 -14.83 -14.11 -9.81
CA GLY A 93 -15.20 -15.48 -10.14
C GLY A 93 -15.10 -15.87 -11.61
N LEU A 94 -14.69 -14.95 -12.50
CA LEU A 94 -14.36 -15.31 -13.88
C LEU A 94 -13.12 -16.23 -13.91
N SER A 95 -13.12 -17.18 -14.84
CA SER A 95 -11.94 -17.98 -15.13
C SER A 95 -10.84 -17.10 -15.76
N PRO A 96 -9.57 -17.54 -15.76
CA PRO A 96 -8.50 -16.80 -16.45
C PRO A 96 -8.84 -16.49 -17.91
N LYS A 97 -9.44 -17.44 -18.64
CA LYS A 97 -9.90 -17.22 -20.02
C LYS A 97 -11.03 -16.17 -20.10
N GLY A 98 -11.94 -16.17 -19.13
CA GLY A 98 -13.00 -15.17 -19.04
C GLY A 98 -12.48 -13.76 -18.78
N LEU A 99 -11.43 -13.62 -17.96
CA LEU A 99 -10.76 -12.34 -17.71
C LEU A 99 -10.06 -11.81 -18.97
N VAL A 100 -9.39 -12.67 -19.74
CA VAL A 100 -8.79 -12.29 -21.03
C VAL A 100 -9.86 -11.80 -22.00
N ALA A 101 -10.97 -12.53 -22.15
CA ALA A 101 -12.07 -12.09 -23.03
C ALA A 101 -12.70 -10.76 -22.56
N ALA A 102 -12.80 -10.53 -21.26
CA ALA A 102 -13.27 -9.25 -20.73
C ALA A 102 -12.30 -8.10 -21.06
N ALA A 103 -10.99 -8.32 -20.98
CA ALA A 103 -9.97 -7.35 -21.37
C ALA A 103 -10.08 -7.01 -22.87
N GLU A 104 -10.22 -8.02 -23.74
CA GLU A 104 -10.41 -7.80 -25.19
C GLU A 104 -11.65 -6.95 -25.51
N ILE A 105 -12.75 -7.15 -24.78
CA ILE A 105 -13.96 -6.32 -24.94
C ILE A 105 -13.69 -4.87 -24.48
N LEU A 106 -12.97 -4.69 -23.38
CA LEU A 106 -12.58 -3.35 -22.92
C LEU A 106 -11.70 -2.64 -23.94
N ASP A 107 -10.75 -3.34 -24.55
CA ASP A 107 -9.90 -2.78 -25.62
C ASP A 107 -10.70 -2.35 -26.85
N GLN A 108 -11.69 -3.16 -27.24
CA GLN A 108 -12.62 -2.78 -28.32
C GLN A 108 -13.41 -1.51 -27.98
N LEU A 109 -13.90 -1.38 -26.73
CA LEU A 109 -14.61 -0.18 -26.29
C LEU A 109 -13.70 1.05 -26.29
N ARG A 110 -12.45 0.93 -25.82
CA ARG A 110 -11.46 2.00 -25.88
C ARG A 110 -11.20 2.45 -27.32
N ALA A 111 -11.06 1.51 -28.24
CA ALA A 111 -10.85 1.82 -29.66
C ALA A 111 -12.05 2.57 -30.27
N LEU A 112 -13.29 2.19 -29.91
CA LEU A 112 -14.50 2.89 -30.33
C LEU A 112 -14.59 4.32 -29.79
N GLU A 113 -14.04 4.56 -28.60
CA GLU A 113 -13.94 5.90 -28.00
C GLU A 113 -12.71 6.70 -28.46
N GLY A 114 -11.87 6.14 -29.34
CA GLY A 114 -10.64 6.78 -29.81
C GLY A 114 -9.54 6.86 -28.75
N LEU A 115 -9.63 6.07 -27.68
CA LEU A 115 -8.65 5.99 -26.61
C LEU A 115 -7.48 5.08 -27.01
N PRO A 116 -6.26 5.35 -26.52
CA PRO A 116 -5.11 4.48 -26.80
C PRO A 116 -5.33 3.09 -26.18
N LEU A 117 -4.97 2.04 -26.90
CA LEU A 117 -4.86 0.70 -26.33
C LEU A 117 -3.71 0.70 -25.32
N GLU A 118 -3.96 0.18 -24.11
CA GLU A 118 -2.88 -0.07 -23.16
C GLU A 118 -2.07 -1.23 -23.74
N ARG A 119 -0.86 -0.95 -24.25
CA ARG A 119 0.03 -2.01 -24.76
C ARG A 119 0.39 -2.94 -23.62
N ASP A 120 0.33 -4.25 -23.91
CA ASP A 120 0.69 -5.34 -23.02
C ASP A 120 1.95 -5.01 -22.20
N PHE A 121 1.83 -5.03 -20.88
CA PHE A 121 2.92 -4.83 -19.91
C PHE A 121 3.98 -5.96 -19.91
N ASN A 122 4.11 -6.74 -20.99
CA ASN A 122 4.91 -7.96 -21.04
C ASN A 122 6.04 -7.96 -22.08
N ASP A 123 6.38 -6.81 -22.67
CA ASP A 123 7.59 -6.64 -23.49
C ASP A 123 8.61 -5.73 -22.76
N SER A 124 9.35 -6.30 -21.80
CA SER A 124 10.66 -5.82 -21.32
C SER A 124 11.39 -6.90 -20.51
#